data_AF-A0A2N3ESL0-F1
#
_entry.id   AF-A0A2N3ESL0-F1
#
_cell.length_a   1.000
_cell.length_b   1.000
_cell.length_c   1.000
_cell.angle_alpha   90.00
_cell.angle_beta   90.00
_cell.angle_gamma   90.00
#
_symmetry.space_group_name_H-M   'P 1'
#
loop_
_entity.id
_entity.type
_entity.pdbx_description
1 polymer ?
#
loop_
_entity_poly.entity_id
_entity_poly.type
_entity_poly.pdbx_seq_one_letter_code
_entity_poly.pdbx_strand_id
1 'polypeptide(L)'
;MIPFALGPFGQIEIWDETLGEITLMTLPKWVFCGQLFKPTPVDGEISMTVVFGMADDRRFDREHEKTGRMMFSTLKKIHGPLSPDHIFAPRLHPALGGQQTAANFRPAPALEAIALIHQAHPFQLIDTSTLAMRPVRRIGRT
;
A
#
# COMPACT_ATOMS: atom_id res chain seq x y z
N MET A 1 -0.06 -7.79 -15.47
CA MET A 1 -0.38 -7.37 -14.08
C MET A 1 -1.28 -8.38 -13.37
N ILE A 2 -0.74 -9.08 -12.36
CA ILE A 2 -1.44 -10.04 -11.49
C ILE A 2 -1.23 -9.60 -10.03
N PRO A 3 -2.28 -9.25 -9.26
CA PRO A 3 -2.14 -9.01 -7.83
C PRO A 3 -1.89 -10.33 -7.10
N PHE A 4 -0.90 -10.37 -6.21
CA PHE A 4 -0.50 -11.62 -5.52
C PHE A 4 -0.40 -11.50 -4.00
N ALA A 5 -0.34 -10.29 -3.44
CA ALA A 5 -0.35 -10.09 -1.99
C ALA A 5 -1.12 -8.84 -1.59
N LEU A 6 -1.62 -8.87 -0.35
CA LEU A 6 -2.39 -7.81 0.26
C LEU A 6 -1.77 -7.45 1.62
N GLY A 7 -1.47 -6.18 1.80
CA GLY A 7 -1.00 -5.61 3.06
C GLY A 7 -2.15 -5.37 4.05
N PRO A 8 -1.85 -5.25 5.35
CA PRO A 8 -2.86 -5.13 6.40
C PRO A 8 -3.67 -3.83 6.34
N PHE A 9 -3.27 -2.84 5.53
CA PHE A 9 -3.99 -1.59 5.33
C PHE A 9 -4.49 -1.45 3.88
N GLY A 10 -4.58 -2.55 3.15
CA GLY A 10 -5.10 -2.59 1.78
C GLY A 10 -4.08 -2.30 0.69
N GLN A 11 -2.79 -2.20 1.00
CA GLN A 11 -1.74 -2.14 -0.02
C GLN A 11 -1.80 -3.39 -0.90
N ILE A 12 -1.60 -3.25 -2.20
CA ILE A 12 -1.64 -4.37 -3.14
C ILE A 12 -0.27 -4.52 -3.80
N GLU A 13 0.30 -5.71 -3.73
CA GLU A 13 1.47 -6.07 -4.54
C GLU A 13 1.03 -6.76 -5.82
N ILE A 14 1.56 -6.27 -6.94
CA ILE A 14 1.24 -6.72 -8.29
C ILE A 14 2.53 -7.15 -8.97
N TRP A 15 2.46 -8.28 -9.67
CA TRP A 15 3.49 -8.71 -10.60
C TRP A 15 3.12 -8.34 -12.02
N ASP A 16 4.07 -7.77 -12.75
CA ASP A 16 3.98 -7.57 -14.19
C ASP A 16 5.19 -8.18 -14.90
N GLU A 17 4.95 -8.89 -15.99
CA GLU A 17 6.02 -9.61 -16.71
C GLU A 17 7.04 -8.66 -17.36
N THR A 18 6.66 -7.41 -17.61
CA THR A 18 7.55 -6.39 -18.18
C THR A 18 8.08 -5.45 -17.11
N LEU A 19 7.22 -5.06 -16.17
CA LEU A 19 7.53 -4.03 -15.17
C LEU A 19 7.93 -4.58 -13.78
N GLY A 20 7.96 -5.90 -13.61
CA GLY A 20 8.31 -6.55 -12.34
C GLY A 20 7.31 -6.23 -11.23
N GLU A 21 7.83 -5.98 -10.02
CA GLU A 21 7.04 -5.57 -8.85
C GLU A 21 6.41 -4.18 -9.04
N ILE A 22 5.11 -4.11 -8.81
CA ILE A 22 4.34 -2.87 -8.74
C ILE A 22 3.59 -2.87 -7.40
N THR A 23 3.85 -1.86 -6.57
CA THR A 23 3.16 -1.69 -5.29
C THR A 23 2.13 -0.58 -5.38
N LEU A 24 0.89 -0.88 -5.02
CA LEU A 24 -0.19 0.10 -4.85
C LEU A 24 -0.38 0.39 -3.36
N MET A 25 -0.07 1.62 -2.95
CA MET A 25 -0.31 2.09 -1.60
C MET A 25 -1.72 2.68 -1.49
N THR A 26 -2.42 2.39 -0.40
CA THR A 26 -3.76 2.94 -0.13
C THR A 26 -3.75 4.33 0.51
N LEU A 27 -2.83 4.58 1.43
CA LEU A 27 -2.76 5.81 2.24
C LEU A 27 -1.31 6.16 2.59
N PRO A 28 -0.63 7.05 1.84
CA PRO A 28 -1.14 7.81 0.70
C PRO A 28 -1.33 6.94 -0.56
N LYS A 29 -2.13 7.41 -1.54
CA LYS A 29 -2.29 6.69 -2.82
C LYS A 29 -1.13 6.87 -3.77
N TRP A 30 -0.12 6.06 -3.55
CA TRP A 30 1.06 6.01 -4.38
C TRP A 30 1.14 4.73 -5.18
N VAL A 31 1.77 4.82 -6.34
CA VAL A 31 2.21 3.67 -7.13
C VAL A 31 3.72 3.69 -7.17
N PHE A 32 4.32 2.56 -6.82
CA PHE A 32 5.75 2.32 -6.99
C PHE A 32 5.95 1.31 -8.10
N CYS A 33 6.89 1.57 -8.99
CA CYS A 33 7.29 0.65 -10.05
C CYS A 33 8.75 0.96 -10.40
N GLY A 34 9.67 0.22 -9.79
CA GLY A 34 11.11 0.49 -9.91
C GLY A 34 11.62 0.39 -11.34
N GLN A 35 11.10 -0.58 -12.11
CA GLN A 35 11.48 -0.83 -13.50
C GLN A 35 11.21 0.35 -14.44
N LEU A 36 10.26 1.24 -14.12
CA LEU A 36 10.03 2.45 -14.92
C LEU A 36 11.15 3.48 -14.83
N PHE A 37 11.91 3.49 -13.74
CA PHE A 37 12.92 4.51 -13.45
C PHE A 37 14.35 3.97 -13.48
N LYS A 38 14.53 2.70 -13.11
CA LYS A 38 15.80 2.01 -13.15
C LYS A 38 15.59 0.60 -13.70
N PRO A 39 15.52 0.45 -15.04
CA PRO A 39 15.35 -0.85 -15.66
C PRO A 39 16.49 -1.77 -15.30
N THR A 40 16.17 -2.96 -14.82
CA THR A 40 17.12 -4.05 -14.59
C THR A 40 16.55 -5.32 -15.22
N PRO A 41 17.40 -6.29 -15.62
CA PRO A 41 16.89 -7.59 -16.03
C PRO A 41 15.94 -8.15 -14.97
N VAL A 42 14.71 -8.44 -15.36
CA VAL A 42 13.70 -9.01 -14.47
C VAL A 42 13.85 -10.52 -14.51
N ASP A 43 14.54 -11.07 -13.50
CA ASP A 43 14.42 -12.48 -13.18
C ASP A 43 13.21 -12.64 -12.24
N GLY A 44 12.14 -13.23 -12.76
CA GLY A 44 10.86 -13.32 -12.05
C GLY A 44 10.93 -14.11 -10.75
N GLU A 45 11.76 -15.16 -10.68
CA GLU A 45 11.89 -16.00 -9.49
C GLU A 45 12.65 -15.26 -8.38
N ILE A 46 13.75 -14.60 -8.73
CA ILE A 46 14.55 -13.82 -7.78
C ILE A 46 13.73 -12.65 -7.23
N SER A 47 13.01 -11.93 -8.10
CA SER A 47 12.26 -10.75 -7.68
C SER A 47 11.12 -11.09 -6.74
N MET A 48 10.33 -12.14 -7.01
CA MET A 48 9.22 -12.52 -6.12
C MET A 48 9.71 -13.00 -4.75
N THR A 49 10.82 -13.73 -4.71
CA THR A 49 11.43 -14.19 -3.45
C THR A 49 11.82 -13.00 -2.56
N VAL A 50 12.40 -11.95 -3.14
CA VAL A 50 12.74 -10.72 -2.39
C VAL A 50 11.49 -10.04 -1.84
N VAL A 51 10.41 -9.94 -2.63
CA VAL A 51 9.16 -9.31 -2.16
C VAL A 51 8.59 -10.04 -0.96
N PHE A 52 8.49 -11.38 -1.02
CA PHE A 52 8.02 -12.16 0.12
C PHE A 52 8.97 -12.08 1.32
N GLY A 53 10.28 -12.03 1.09
CA GLY A 53 11.29 -11.86 2.13
C GLY A 53 11.23 -10.50 2.84
N MET A 54 10.61 -9.49 2.22
CA MET A 54 10.43 -8.14 2.78
C MET A 54 8.99 -7.87 3.24
N ALA A 55 8.14 -8.89 3.34
CA ALA A 55 6.72 -8.72 3.68
C ALA A 55 6.48 -8.12 5.08
N ASP A 56 7.48 -8.18 5.97
CA ASP A 56 7.47 -7.59 7.32
C ASP A 56 8.06 -6.17 7.38
N ASP A 57 8.45 -5.60 6.23
CA ASP A 57 9.02 -4.26 6.17
C ASP A 57 8.04 -3.21 6.72
N ARG A 58 8.59 -2.31 7.54
CA ARG A 58 7.89 -1.19 8.16
C ARG A 58 7.16 -0.29 7.14
N ARG A 59 7.56 -0.29 5.87
CA ARG A 59 6.89 0.41 4.75
C ARG A 59 5.42 0.00 4.57
N PHE A 60 5.05 -1.20 5.02
CA PHE A 60 3.69 -1.75 4.95
C PHE A 60 2.80 -1.39 6.13
N ASP A 61 3.37 -0.82 7.20
CA ASP A 61 2.60 -0.26 8.29
C ASP A 61 2.13 1.18 7.96
N ARG A 62 1.29 1.75 8.81
CA ARG A 62 0.80 3.12 8.72
C ARG A 62 1.17 3.88 9.97
N GLU A 63 1.70 5.08 9.77
CA GLU A 63 2.01 5.99 10.87
C GLU A 63 0.75 6.71 11.34
N HIS A 64 0.64 6.85 12.66
CA HIS A 64 -0.36 7.68 13.29
C HIS A 64 -0.03 9.16 13.04
N GLU A 65 -0.94 9.92 12.44
CA GLU A 65 -0.67 11.29 11.96
C GLU A 65 -0.09 12.23 13.04
N LYS A 66 -0.56 12.12 14.30
CA LYS A 66 -0.12 13.01 15.39
C LYS A 66 1.14 12.56 16.12
N THR A 67 1.45 11.26 16.11
CA THR A 67 2.52 10.70 16.97
C THR A 67 3.66 10.08 16.17
N GLY A 68 3.49 9.88 14.86
CA GLY A 68 4.43 9.16 14.00
C GLY A 68 4.56 7.66 14.33
N ARG A 69 3.81 7.15 15.31
CA ARG A 69 3.91 5.75 15.73
C ARG A 69 3.20 4.84 14.75
N MET A 70 3.80 3.69 14.50
CA MET A 70 3.23 2.64 13.66
C MET A 70 1.96 2.04 14.30
N MET A 71 0.94 1.83 13.47
CA MET A 71 -0.42 1.54 13.94
C MET A 71 -0.75 0.05 13.97
N PHE A 72 -0.08 -0.82 13.20
CA PHE A 72 -0.47 -2.23 13.07
C PHE A 72 -0.53 -2.95 14.41
N SER A 73 0.51 -2.83 15.23
CA SER A 73 0.57 -3.46 16.55
C SER A 73 -0.51 -2.94 17.50
N THR A 74 -0.80 -1.64 17.45
CA THR A 74 -1.86 -1.00 18.25
C THR A 74 -3.24 -1.49 17.81
N LEU A 75 -3.49 -1.55 16.50
CA LEU A 75 -4.75 -2.00 15.93
C LEU A 75 -4.99 -3.49 16.19
N LYS A 76 -3.95 -4.32 16.05
CA LYS A 76 -3.99 -5.74 16.43
C LYS A 76 -4.30 -5.92 17.92
N LYS A 77 -3.79 -5.06 18.80
CA LYS A 77 -4.11 -5.09 20.24
C LYS A 77 -5.56 -4.70 20.53
N ILE A 78 -6.12 -3.74 19.79
CA ILE A 78 -7.49 -3.24 19.99
C ILE A 78 -8.53 -4.19 19.40
N HIS A 79 -8.28 -4.72 18.20
CA HIS A 79 -9.27 -5.45 17.41
C HIS A 79 -9.00 -6.96 17.32
N GLY A 80 -7.83 -7.42 17.77
CA GLY A 80 -7.37 -8.78 17.52
C GLY A 80 -6.69 -8.94 16.15
N PRO A 81 -6.28 -10.18 15.81
CA PRO A 81 -5.73 -10.49 14.49
C PRO A 81 -6.79 -10.30 13.39
N LEU A 82 -6.35 -9.91 12.19
CA LEU A 82 -7.20 -9.84 11.01
C LEU A 82 -7.56 -11.26 10.53
N SER A 83 -8.79 -11.43 10.05
CA SER A 83 -9.16 -12.57 9.20
C SER A 83 -8.43 -12.48 7.85
N PRO A 84 -8.19 -13.61 7.14
CA PRO A 84 -7.44 -13.62 5.88
C PRO A 84 -7.96 -12.69 4.79
N ASP A 85 -9.25 -12.39 4.81
CA ASP A 85 -9.98 -11.55 3.86
C ASP A 85 -10.24 -10.13 4.37
N HIS A 86 -9.62 -9.73 5.49
CA HIS A 86 -9.84 -8.44 6.13
C HIS A 86 -8.58 -7.57 6.13
N ILE A 87 -8.80 -6.26 6.13
CA ILE A 87 -7.78 -5.24 6.36
C ILE A 87 -8.20 -4.29 7.47
N PHE A 88 -7.26 -3.54 8.01
CA PHE A 88 -7.53 -2.34 8.78
C PHE A 88 -7.83 -1.18 7.83
N ALA A 89 -9.11 -0.83 7.70
CA ALA A 89 -9.59 0.27 6.88
C ALA A 89 -10.07 1.45 7.74
N PRO A 90 -9.93 2.70 7.28
CA PRO A 90 -10.51 3.84 7.96
C PRO A 90 -12.05 3.81 7.89
N ARG A 91 -12.73 4.20 8.98
CA ARG A 91 -14.18 4.40 9.03
C ARG A 91 -14.59 5.60 8.18
N LEU A 92 -13.84 6.70 8.30
CA LEU A 92 -13.91 7.86 7.41
C LEU A 92 -12.57 8.04 6.71
N HIS A 93 -12.57 8.04 5.38
CA HIS A 93 -11.34 8.15 4.59
C HIS A 93 -10.61 9.50 4.86
N PRO A 94 -9.26 9.54 4.96
CA PRO A 94 -8.54 10.79 5.21
C PRO A 94 -8.79 11.91 4.19
N ALA A 95 -8.93 11.57 2.91
CA ALA A 95 -9.32 12.53 1.87
C ALA A 95 -10.73 13.13 2.06
N LEU A 96 -11.55 12.56 2.93
CA LEU A 96 -12.89 13.06 3.31
C LEU A 96 -12.89 13.71 4.70
N GLY A 97 -11.71 14.04 5.25
CA GLY A 97 -11.56 14.65 6.58
C GLY A 97 -11.43 13.66 7.74
N GLY A 98 -11.31 12.36 7.46
CA GLY A 98 -11.00 11.37 8.47
C GLY A 98 -9.58 11.50 9.03
N GLN A 99 -9.40 11.18 10.30
CA GLN A 99 -8.07 11.20 10.94
C GLN A 99 -7.31 9.90 10.68
N GLN A 100 -6.01 9.96 10.44
CA GLN A 100 -5.16 8.77 10.37
C GLN A 100 -4.68 8.39 11.78
N THR A 101 -5.62 7.85 12.56
CA THR A 101 -5.42 7.43 13.96
C THR A 101 -6.04 6.05 14.19
N ALA A 102 -5.55 5.30 15.18
CA ALA A 102 -6.08 3.97 15.48
C ALA A 102 -7.60 3.99 15.78
N ALA A 103 -8.11 5.08 16.37
CA ALA A 103 -9.53 5.25 16.65
C ALA A 103 -10.41 5.38 15.40
N ASN A 104 -9.85 5.79 14.26
CA ASN A 104 -10.60 5.85 13.00
C ASN A 104 -10.47 4.57 12.18
N PHE A 105 -9.65 3.60 12.56
CA PHE A 105 -9.49 2.35 11.81
C PHE A 105 -10.33 1.23 12.41
N ARG A 106 -10.71 0.27 11.57
CA ARG A 106 -11.43 -0.95 11.95
C ARG A 106 -11.07 -2.10 11.02
N PRO A 107 -11.19 -3.37 11.45
CA PRO A 107 -11.26 -4.49 10.52
C PRO A 107 -12.44 -4.31 9.55
N ALA A 108 -12.21 -4.55 8.26
CA ALA A 108 -13.24 -4.55 7.23
C ALA A 108 -12.88 -5.56 6.12
N PRO A 109 -13.88 -6.12 5.41
CA PRO A 109 -13.63 -6.96 4.24
C PRO A 109 -12.77 -6.23 3.21
N ALA A 110 -11.70 -6.88 2.77
CA ALA A 110 -10.66 -6.28 1.94
C ALA A 110 -11.22 -5.75 0.62
N LEU A 111 -11.98 -6.58 -0.10
CA LEU A 111 -12.49 -6.23 -1.43
C LEU A 111 -13.34 -4.95 -1.41
N GLU A 112 -14.30 -4.87 -0.49
CA GLU A 112 -15.18 -3.71 -0.34
C GLU A 112 -14.40 -2.47 0.10
N ALA A 113 -13.55 -2.61 1.11
CA ALA A 113 -12.77 -1.51 1.64
C ALA A 113 -11.80 -0.93 0.59
N ILE A 114 -11.08 -1.79 -0.14
CA ILE A 114 -10.15 -1.38 -1.20
C ILE A 114 -10.91 -0.70 -2.33
N ALA A 115 -12.06 -1.25 -2.76
CA ALA A 115 -12.86 -0.65 -3.83
C ALA A 115 -13.28 0.79 -3.48
N LEU A 116 -13.68 1.03 -2.22
CA LEU A 116 -14.03 2.37 -1.73
C LEU A 116 -12.80 3.27 -1.60
N ILE A 117 -11.74 2.78 -0.96
CA ILE A 117 -10.49 3.53 -0.79
C ILE A 117 -9.97 3.96 -2.14
N HIS A 118 -9.83 3.05 -3.10
CA HIS A 118 -9.25 3.30 -4.43
C HIS A 118 -10.05 4.27 -5.29
N GLN A 119 -11.34 4.46 -5.04
CA GLN A 119 -12.17 5.46 -5.72
C GLN A 119 -12.06 6.88 -5.13
N ALA A 120 -11.60 7.03 -3.88
CA ALA A 120 -11.64 8.32 -3.16
C ALA A 120 -10.80 9.47 -3.78
N HIS A 121 -9.75 9.15 -4.54
CA HIS A 121 -8.89 10.11 -5.27
C HIS A 121 -7.92 9.37 -6.21
N PRO A 122 -7.30 10.03 -7.20
CA PRO A 122 -6.34 9.40 -8.10
C PRO A 122 -5.09 8.89 -7.39
N PHE A 123 -4.46 7.88 -7.99
CA PHE A 123 -3.12 7.43 -7.62
C PHE A 123 -2.04 8.35 -8.21
N GLN A 124 -0.94 8.53 -7.49
CA GLN A 124 0.24 9.26 -7.93
C GLN A 124 1.40 8.27 -8.12
N LEU A 125 1.98 8.22 -9.31
CA LEU A 125 3.23 7.51 -9.55
C LEU A 125 4.37 8.24 -8.84
N ILE A 126 5.15 7.50 -8.05
CA ILE A 126 6.31 8.00 -7.31
C ILE A 126 7.57 7.32 -7.83
N ASP A 127 8.58 8.12 -8.13
CA ASP A 127 9.93 7.66 -8.42
C ASP A 127 10.72 7.53 -7.10
N THR A 128 11.18 6.32 -6.83
CA THR A 128 12.00 5.94 -5.66
C THR A 128 13.43 5.57 -6.06
N SER A 129 13.84 5.80 -7.32
CA SER A 129 15.20 5.52 -7.81
C SER A 129 16.26 6.47 -7.24
N THR A 130 15.83 7.60 -6.68
CA THR A 130 16.69 8.57 -6.00
C THR A 130 16.35 8.63 -4.51
N LEU A 131 17.27 9.18 -3.70
CA LEU A 131 17.07 9.35 -2.24
C LEU A 131 15.82 10.16 -1.88
N ALA A 132 15.33 11.00 -2.79
CA ALA A 132 14.10 11.75 -2.60
C ALA A 132 12.95 11.06 -3.34
N MET A 133 11.84 10.81 -2.64
CA MET A 133 10.58 10.37 -3.28
C MET A 133 10.05 11.50 -4.16
N ARG A 134 10.01 11.29 -5.49
CA ARG A 134 9.60 12.30 -6.46
C ARG A 134 8.25 11.95 -7.10
N PRO A 135 7.21 12.79 -6.96
CA PRO A 135 5.97 12.61 -7.71
C PRO A 135 6.21 12.78 -9.21
N VAL A 136 5.85 11.78 -10.01
CA VAL A 136 6.07 11.80 -11.47
C VAL A 136 4.82 12.23 -12.21
N ARG A 137 3.73 11.47 -12.08
CA ARG A 137 2.44 11.78 -12.72
C ARG A 137 1.27 11.13 -12.00
N ARG A 138 0.07 11.65 -12.24
CA ARG A 138 -1.16 10.98 -11.81
C ARG A 138 -1.49 9.83 -12.76
N ILE A 139 -1.91 8.70 -12.19
CA ILE A 139 -2.39 7.57 -12.97
C ILE A 139 -3.77 7.91 -13.55
N GLY A 140 -4.02 7.49 -14.80
CA GLY A 140 -5.30 7.72 -15.49
C GLY A 140 -5.48 9.14 -16.03
N ARG A 141 -4.43 9.98 -16.04
CA ARG A 141 -4.40 11.25 -16.77
C ARG A 141 -3.27 11.20 -17.80
N THR A 142 -3.61 11.51 -19.05
CA THR A 142 -2.68 11.82 -20.14
C THR A 142 -2.09 13.19 -19.93
#